data_AF-A0A1M3MSD0-F1
#
_entry.id   AF-A0A1M3MSD0-F1
#
_cell.length_a   1.000
_cell.length_b   1.000
_cell.length_c   1.000
_cell.angle_alpha   90.00
_cell.angle_beta   90.00
_cell.angle_gamma   90.00
#
_symmetry.space_group_name_H-M   'P 1'
#
loop_
_entity.id
_entity.type
_entity.pdbx_description
1 polymer ?
#
loop_
_entity_poly.entity_id
_entity_poly.type
_entity_poly.pdbx_seq_one_letter_code
_entity_poly.pdbx_strand_id
1 'polypeptide(L)'
;MSDIRGKKPRVLGARVAGLRLTPEERFVMARIDGSLSVSDLGRVTGIEQGRVEQIVSKLAFEGAVDLGEPKAIPLPAIAGLDDGGTTSMADLAAALGMDPTAFAASEEPAAPPPPRPPAPRVRLRRREAPEPMPKLEPIEPVAELEPVAELEALASLVERMPDQRRSDPDLPEMNLALDAAALEAFGEAPDEDGAGAERAELEEVHDDEGSPDADAAAEDEAPRADEKEDEVARAVAERNYRQIYEQRWHELPIDQRVAGAHRANGVDLLALCFDANPRVIAAVLENATCGLDHVRLIAFYHRTGTGLEFIARRQDWLRDLLVERRLLRNPMIGEIVLGRVMGPKRLLPTYKVAVDRDVPDLTRIKCRGYIRKKWQTAPSEERADLLLRTEGRCLLLMTGCTFDAKTTAILCGRPINSVMFVQSVAKFGSSPPALLAHLLKQPFVRKSPPLKKMLLAHPNMPGDAKRSV
;
A
#
# COMPACT_ATOMS: atom_id res chain seq x y z
N MET A 1 -29.64 7.44 -17.90
CA MET A 1 -28.65 6.46 -17.41
C MET A 1 -28.46 6.74 -15.93
N SER A 2 -28.78 5.77 -15.06
CA SER A 2 -28.61 5.93 -13.62
C SER A 2 -27.13 6.12 -13.30
N ASP A 3 -26.79 7.08 -12.44
CA ASP A 3 -25.40 7.32 -12.04
C ASP A 3 -24.89 6.13 -11.21
N ILE A 4 -23.99 5.34 -11.80
CA ILE A 4 -23.38 4.17 -11.16
C ILE A 4 -21.96 4.44 -10.64
N ARG A 5 -21.44 5.66 -10.80
CA ARG A 5 -20.04 6.01 -10.49
C ARG A 5 -19.63 5.67 -9.07
N GLY A 6 -20.50 5.95 -8.11
CA GLY A 6 -20.29 5.68 -6.69
C GLY A 6 -20.61 4.25 -6.23
N LYS A 7 -21.17 3.40 -7.11
CA LYS A 7 -21.56 2.04 -6.76
C LYS A 7 -20.35 1.11 -6.73
N LYS A 8 -20.41 0.08 -5.88
CA LYS A 8 -19.34 -0.90 -5.70
C LYS A 8 -19.75 -2.24 -6.31
N PRO A 9 -19.44 -2.49 -7.59
CA PRO A 9 -19.84 -3.70 -8.28
C PRO A 9 -19.25 -4.95 -7.62
N ARG A 10 -20.00 -6.05 -7.57
CA ARG A 10 -19.60 -7.36 -7.04
C ARG A 10 -19.87 -8.46 -8.06
N VAL A 11 -18.90 -9.34 -8.30
CA VAL A 11 -19.06 -10.44 -9.25
C VAL A 11 -19.92 -11.56 -8.65
N LEU A 12 -20.94 -11.99 -9.38
CA LEU A 12 -21.80 -13.13 -9.06
C LEU A 12 -21.29 -14.37 -9.83
N GLY A 13 -20.42 -15.14 -9.18
CA GLY A 13 -19.59 -16.18 -9.81
C GLY A 13 -20.33 -17.29 -10.61
N ALA A 14 -21.65 -17.45 -10.45
CA ALA A 14 -22.40 -18.51 -11.12
C ALA A 14 -22.67 -18.26 -12.62
N ARG A 15 -22.62 -17.01 -13.11
CA ARG A 15 -22.96 -16.66 -14.51
C ARG A 15 -21.76 -16.22 -15.38
N VAL A 16 -20.59 -16.11 -14.78
CA VAL A 16 -19.39 -15.56 -15.44
C VAL A 16 -18.78 -16.52 -16.46
N ALA A 17 -18.87 -17.83 -16.22
CA ALA A 17 -18.23 -18.85 -17.07
C ALA A 17 -18.86 -18.99 -18.47
N GLY A 18 -20.07 -18.48 -18.68
CA GLY A 18 -20.81 -18.60 -19.95
C GLY A 18 -20.76 -17.37 -20.87
N LEU A 19 -20.15 -16.26 -20.43
CA LEU A 19 -20.18 -14.99 -21.16
C LEU A 19 -19.03 -14.85 -22.16
N ARG A 20 -19.36 -14.45 -23.40
CA ARG A 20 -18.37 -14.09 -24.42
C ARG A 20 -17.87 -12.67 -24.20
N LEU A 21 -16.97 -12.52 -23.24
CA LEU A 21 -16.37 -11.24 -22.89
C LEU A 21 -15.21 -10.88 -23.83
N THR A 22 -15.06 -9.60 -24.16
CA THR A 22 -13.84 -9.11 -24.82
C THR A 22 -12.64 -9.13 -23.85
N PRO A 23 -11.39 -9.07 -24.32
CA PRO A 23 -10.22 -8.97 -23.44
C PRO A 23 -10.31 -7.79 -22.46
N GLU A 24 -10.85 -6.66 -22.93
CA GLU A 24 -11.09 -5.44 -22.16
C GLU A 24 -12.14 -5.69 -21.05
N GLU A 25 -13.27 -6.32 -21.38
CA GLU A 25 -14.33 -6.65 -20.42
C GLU A 25 -13.84 -7.65 -19.36
N ARG A 26 -13.04 -8.65 -19.75
CA ARG A 26 -12.41 -9.59 -18.81
C ARG A 26 -11.45 -8.89 -17.87
N PHE A 27 -10.68 -7.93 -18.38
CA PHE A 27 -9.73 -7.17 -17.58
C PHE A 27 -10.44 -6.30 -16.54
N VAL A 28 -11.50 -5.58 -16.93
CA VAL A 28 -12.34 -4.82 -15.99
C VAL A 28 -12.98 -5.75 -14.96
N MET A 29 -13.55 -6.88 -15.40
CA MET A 29 -14.22 -7.83 -14.51
C MET A 29 -13.26 -8.48 -13.50
N ALA A 30 -12.02 -8.80 -13.89
CA ALA A 30 -11.00 -9.33 -12.99
C ALA A 30 -10.63 -8.36 -11.86
N ARG A 31 -10.97 -7.07 -11.99
CA ARG A 31 -10.75 -6.03 -10.98
C ARG A 31 -11.98 -5.70 -10.15
N ILE A 32 -13.14 -6.30 -10.46
CA ILE A 32 -14.37 -6.13 -9.69
C ILE A 32 -14.33 -7.08 -8.48
N ASP A 33 -13.97 -6.55 -7.32
CA ASP A 33 -13.81 -7.28 -6.05
C ASP A 33 -14.86 -6.90 -4.99
N GLY A 34 -15.78 -5.97 -5.30
CA GLY A 34 -16.75 -5.45 -4.35
C GLY A 34 -16.27 -4.31 -3.45
N SER A 35 -15.01 -3.90 -3.57
CA SER A 35 -14.39 -2.87 -2.72
C SER A 35 -14.27 -1.52 -3.45
N LEU A 36 -13.95 -1.56 -4.75
CA LEU A 36 -13.77 -0.41 -5.63
C LEU A 36 -15.09 0.14 -6.15
N SER A 37 -15.19 1.47 -6.27
CA SER A 37 -16.30 2.11 -6.97
C SER A 37 -16.12 2.05 -8.49
N VAL A 38 -17.17 2.25 -9.29
CA VAL A 38 -17.05 2.31 -10.76
C VAL A 38 -16.10 3.43 -11.21
N SER A 39 -16.04 4.54 -10.49
CA SER A 39 -15.03 5.59 -10.76
C SER A 39 -13.61 5.20 -10.39
N ASP A 40 -13.43 4.37 -9.36
CA ASP A 40 -12.09 3.88 -9.00
C ASP A 40 -11.63 2.79 -9.98
N LEU A 41 -12.55 2.02 -10.56
CA LEU A 41 -12.23 1.05 -11.60
C LEU A 41 -11.63 1.72 -12.84
N GLY A 42 -12.17 2.85 -13.31
CA GLY A 42 -11.59 3.61 -14.42
C GLY A 42 -10.15 4.07 -14.14
N ARG A 43 -9.90 4.55 -12.92
CA ARG A 43 -8.56 4.97 -12.49
C ARG A 43 -7.58 3.80 -12.40
N VAL A 44 -8.04 2.63 -11.96
CA VAL A 44 -7.20 1.43 -11.72
C VAL A 44 -6.90 0.67 -13.00
N THR A 45 -7.82 0.65 -13.97
CA THR A 45 -7.62 -0.04 -15.25
C THR A 45 -6.95 0.84 -16.30
N GLY A 46 -6.95 2.17 -16.11
CA GLY A 46 -6.49 3.13 -17.12
C GLY A 46 -7.45 3.26 -18.32
N ILE A 47 -8.65 2.67 -18.22
CA ILE A 47 -9.67 2.73 -19.25
C ILE A 47 -10.53 3.98 -19.02
N GLU A 48 -10.98 4.60 -20.11
CA GLU A 48 -11.84 5.78 -20.07
C GLU A 48 -13.07 5.54 -19.18
N GLN A 49 -13.39 6.52 -18.33
CA GLN A 49 -14.46 6.42 -17.34
C GLN A 49 -15.83 6.06 -17.96
N GLY A 50 -16.19 6.67 -19.09
CA GLY A 50 -17.44 6.36 -19.80
C GLY A 50 -17.47 4.93 -20.34
N ARG A 51 -16.32 4.40 -20.74
CA ARG A 51 -16.18 3.03 -21.24
C ARG A 51 -16.32 2.00 -20.12
N VAL A 52 -15.73 2.27 -18.95
CA VAL A 52 -15.90 1.41 -17.77
C VAL A 52 -17.36 1.38 -17.30
N GLU A 53 -18.06 2.52 -17.31
CA GLU A 53 -19.49 2.58 -16.99
C GLU A 53 -20.34 1.73 -17.94
N GLN A 54 -20.04 1.74 -19.24
CA GLN A 54 -20.71 0.90 -20.24
C GLN A 54 -20.46 -0.59 -19.98
N ILE A 55 -19.20 -0.98 -19.74
CA ILE A 55 -18.81 -2.37 -19.47
C ILE A 55 -19.49 -2.88 -18.20
N VAL A 56 -19.46 -2.11 -17.11
CA VAL A 56 -20.08 -2.50 -15.84
C VAL A 56 -21.60 -2.57 -15.95
N SER A 57 -22.23 -1.64 -16.70
CA SER A 57 -23.68 -1.68 -16.94
C SER A 57 -24.09 -2.91 -17.76
N LYS A 58 -23.30 -3.28 -18.77
CA LYS A 58 -23.51 -4.48 -19.59
C LYS A 58 -23.37 -5.76 -18.75
N LEU A 59 -22.32 -5.87 -17.94
CA LEU A 59 -22.10 -7.00 -17.03
C LEU A 59 -23.20 -7.12 -15.96
N ALA A 60 -23.74 -6.00 -15.49
CA ALA A 60 -24.87 -5.99 -14.56
C ALA A 60 -26.17 -6.44 -15.25
N PHE A 61 -26.41 -5.99 -16.48
CA PHE A 61 -27.56 -6.44 -17.28
C PHE A 61 -27.51 -7.95 -17.58
N GLU A 62 -26.32 -8.49 -17.84
CA GLU A 62 -26.10 -9.93 -18.04
C GLU A 62 -26.17 -10.74 -16.72
N GLY A 63 -26.32 -10.06 -15.57
CA GLY A 63 -26.42 -10.67 -14.24
C GLY A 63 -25.10 -11.28 -13.75
N ALA A 64 -23.97 -10.86 -14.31
CA ALA A 64 -22.64 -11.26 -13.85
C ALA A 64 -22.12 -10.38 -12.71
N VAL A 65 -22.66 -9.17 -12.56
CA VAL A 65 -22.24 -8.19 -11.57
C VAL A 65 -23.46 -7.61 -10.85
N ASP A 66 -23.43 -7.61 -9.53
CA ASP A 66 -24.40 -6.90 -8.70
C ASP A 66 -23.87 -5.50 -8.36
N LEU A 67 -24.71 -4.48 -8.51
CA LEU A 67 -24.36 -3.08 -8.23
C LEU A 67 -24.77 -2.63 -6.81
N GLY A 68 -25.40 -3.52 -6.03
CA GLY A 68 -25.81 -3.27 -4.65
C GLY A 68 -26.95 -2.25 -4.55
N GLU A 69 -28.04 -2.64 -3.91
CA GLU A 69 -29.02 -1.67 -3.40
C GLU A 69 -28.56 -1.07 -2.06
N PRO A 70 -28.92 0.19 -1.77
CA PRO A 70 -28.52 0.84 -0.54
C PRO A 70 -29.08 0.08 0.66
N LYS A 71 -28.18 -0.40 1.52
CA LYS A 71 -28.54 -1.02 2.80
C LYS A 71 -29.29 0.00 3.66
N ALA A 72 -30.59 -0.21 3.85
CA ALA A 72 -31.42 0.61 4.72
C ALA A 72 -30.80 0.68 6.13
N ILE A 73 -30.65 1.90 6.64
CA ILE A 73 -30.23 2.17 8.01
C ILE A 73 -31.39 1.72 8.91
N PRO A 74 -31.18 0.86 9.92
CA PRO A 74 -32.24 0.53 10.87
C PRO A 74 -32.61 1.80 11.65
N LEU A 75 -33.83 2.29 11.47
CA LEU A 75 -34.41 3.30 12.36
C LEU A 75 -34.62 2.69 13.75
N PRO A 76 -34.46 3.46 14.84
CA PRO A 76 -34.71 2.96 16.19
C PRO A 76 -36.17 2.56 16.36
N ALA A 77 -36.40 1.41 17.02
CA ALA A 77 -37.70 0.82 17.25
C ALA A 77 -38.65 1.78 17.98
N ILE A 78 -39.79 2.07 17.38
CA ILE A 78 -40.93 2.70 18.05
C ILE A 78 -41.62 1.59 18.83
N ALA A 79 -41.70 1.72 20.15
CA ALA A 79 -42.38 0.78 21.02
C ALA A 79 -43.89 0.79 20.71
N GLY A 80 -44.46 -0.39 20.40
CA GLY A 80 -45.92 -0.56 20.31
C GLY A 80 -46.47 -1.42 19.18
N LEU A 81 -45.66 -2.19 18.45
CA LEU A 81 -46.17 -3.20 17.52
C LEU A 81 -45.66 -4.58 17.92
N ASP A 82 -46.65 -5.42 18.18
CA ASP A 82 -46.65 -6.81 18.58
C ASP A 82 -46.05 -7.74 17.52
N ASP A 83 -45.07 -8.54 17.96
CA ASP A 83 -44.49 -9.63 17.17
C ASP A 83 -45.47 -10.80 17.09
N GLY A 84 -46.18 -10.94 15.97
CA GLY A 84 -46.91 -12.18 15.68
C GLY A 84 -48.09 -12.06 14.74
N GLY A 85 -47.84 -11.86 13.45
CA GLY A 85 -48.88 -12.03 12.43
C GLY A 85 -48.35 -11.76 11.04
N THR A 86 -48.41 -12.75 10.15
CA THR A 86 -48.16 -12.57 8.72
C THR A 86 -49.21 -11.60 8.16
N THR A 87 -48.85 -10.34 8.02
CA THR A 87 -49.69 -9.39 7.28
C THR A 87 -49.66 -9.80 5.81
N SER A 88 -50.75 -10.45 5.38
CA SER A 88 -50.95 -10.86 4.00
C SER A 88 -50.89 -9.65 3.08
N MET A 89 -50.33 -9.83 1.90
CA MET A 89 -50.23 -8.80 0.84
C MET A 89 -51.62 -8.22 0.45
N ALA A 90 -52.70 -8.95 0.77
CA ALA A 90 -54.07 -8.50 0.61
C ALA A 90 -54.47 -7.37 1.59
N ASP A 91 -53.95 -7.36 2.83
CA ASP A 91 -54.27 -6.32 3.81
C ASP A 91 -53.56 -5.00 3.49
N LEU A 92 -52.37 -5.08 2.88
CA LEU A 92 -51.64 -3.90 2.38
C LEU A 92 -52.34 -3.26 1.16
N ALA A 93 -52.95 -4.07 0.28
CA ALA A 93 -53.72 -3.58 -0.86
C ALA A 93 -55.03 -2.88 -0.43
N ALA A 94 -55.70 -3.39 0.61
CA ALA A 94 -56.88 -2.77 1.19
C ALA A 94 -56.57 -1.41 1.86
N ALA A 95 -55.43 -1.30 2.54
CA ALA A 95 -55.00 -0.05 3.18
C ALA A 95 -54.63 1.07 2.17
N LEU A 96 -54.27 0.70 0.94
CA LEU A 96 -53.96 1.62 -0.16
C LEU A 96 -55.15 1.89 -1.10
N GLY A 97 -56.33 1.34 -0.80
CA GLY A 97 -57.55 1.57 -1.57
C GLY A 97 -57.53 0.97 -2.98
N MET A 98 -56.74 -0.09 -3.22
CA MET A 98 -56.62 -0.73 -4.53
C MET A 98 -57.40 -2.06 -4.56
N ASP A 99 -58.15 -2.29 -5.65
CA ASP A 99 -58.97 -3.49 -5.84
C ASP A 99 -58.08 -4.73 -6.12
N PRO A 100 -58.06 -5.75 -5.24
CA PRO A 100 -57.17 -6.91 -5.36
C PRO A 100 -57.63 -7.94 -6.42
N THR A 101 -58.77 -7.73 -7.08
CA THR A 101 -59.34 -8.72 -8.01
C THR A 101 -58.76 -8.66 -9.43
N ALA A 102 -57.89 -7.68 -9.73
CA ALA A 102 -57.35 -7.46 -11.08
C ALA A 102 -56.15 -8.36 -11.46
N PHE A 103 -55.59 -9.15 -10.53
CA PHE A 103 -54.39 -9.97 -10.76
C PHE A 103 -54.62 -11.49 -10.72
N ALA A 104 -55.84 -11.96 -10.51
CA ALA A 104 -56.15 -13.38 -10.32
C ALA A 104 -56.57 -14.13 -11.62
N ALA A 105 -56.02 -13.76 -12.78
CA ALA A 105 -56.35 -14.41 -14.04
C ALA A 105 -55.11 -14.67 -14.91
N SER A 106 -54.32 -15.68 -14.55
CA SER A 106 -53.55 -16.57 -15.45
C SER A 106 -52.59 -17.46 -14.65
N GLU A 107 -53.14 -18.42 -13.90
CA GLU A 107 -52.37 -19.56 -13.40
C GLU A 107 -52.87 -20.82 -14.11
N GLU A 108 -52.30 -21.11 -15.27
CA GLU A 108 -52.36 -22.46 -15.85
C GLU A 108 -51.42 -23.37 -15.04
N PRO A 109 -51.86 -24.58 -14.65
CA PRO A 109 -51.01 -25.49 -13.89
C PRO A 109 -49.91 -26.07 -14.78
N ALA A 110 -48.66 -25.69 -14.51
CA ALA A 110 -47.49 -26.28 -15.15
C ALA A 110 -47.36 -27.78 -14.82
N ALA A 111 -47.21 -28.61 -15.86
CA ALA A 111 -47.01 -30.05 -15.74
C ALA A 111 -45.69 -30.40 -15.00
N PRO A 112 -45.63 -31.53 -14.28
CA PRO A 112 -44.41 -31.93 -13.57
C PRO A 112 -43.29 -32.32 -14.55
N PRO A 113 -42.02 -32.01 -14.22
CA PRO A 113 -40.88 -32.32 -15.09
C PRO A 113 -40.60 -33.83 -15.17
N PRO A 114 -40.07 -34.34 -16.30
CA PRO A 114 -39.75 -35.76 -16.45
C PRO A 114 -38.59 -36.20 -15.54
N PRO A 115 -38.54 -37.48 -15.13
CA PRO A 115 -37.51 -38.00 -14.24
C PRO A 115 -36.13 -37.97 -14.88
N ARG A 116 -35.12 -37.58 -14.09
CA ARG A 116 -33.70 -37.54 -14.50
C ARG A 116 -33.19 -38.94 -14.83
N PRO A 117 -32.38 -39.11 -15.90
CA PRO A 117 -31.69 -40.37 -16.15
C PRO A 117 -30.65 -40.65 -15.05
N PRO A 118 -30.41 -41.92 -14.69
CA PRO A 118 -29.44 -42.28 -13.66
C PRO A 118 -28.01 -41.92 -14.09
N ALA A 119 -27.24 -41.35 -13.17
CA ALA A 119 -25.84 -41.01 -13.38
C ALA A 119 -25.01 -42.25 -13.79
N PRO A 120 -24.04 -42.14 -14.71
CA PRO A 120 -23.15 -43.24 -15.02
C PRO A 120 -22.31 -43.58 -13.79
N ARG A 121 -22.46 -44.81 -13.29
CA ARG A 121 -21.57 -45.37 -12.27
C ARG A 121 -20.16 -45.43 -12.84
N VAL A 122 -19.29 -44.52 -12.41
CA VAL A 122 -17.85 -44.63 -12.63
C VAL A 122 -17.40 -45.88 -11.86
N ARG A 123 -17.06 -46.95 -12.60
CA ARG A 123 -16.34 -48.09 -12.03
C ARG A 123 -15.00 -47.55 -11.53
N LEU A 124 -14.83 -47.47 -10.20
CA LEU A 124 -13.52 -47.39 -9.59
C LEU A 124 -12.73 -48.60 -10.08
N ARG A 125 -11.82 -48.40 -11.05
CA ARG A 125 -10.77 -49.38 -11.30
C ARG A 125 -9.98 -49.49 -10.00
N ARG A 126 -9.95 -50.70 -9.47
CA ARG A 126 -9.07 -51.12 -8.38
C ARG A 126 -7.67 -50.63 -8.74
N ARG A 127 -7.14 -49.63 -8.01
CA ARG A 127 -5.73 -49.26 -8.11
C ARG A 127 -4.94 -50.53 -7.80
N GLU A 128 -4.16 -50.99 -8.77
CA GLU A 128 -3.09 -51.93 -8.51
C GLU A 128 -2.19 -51.35 -7.41
N ALA A 129 -1.72 -52.22 -6.54
CA ALA A 129 -0.88 -51.86 -5.40
C ALA A 129 0.34 -51.06 -5.88
N PRO A 130 0.78 -50.03 -5.14
CA PRO A 130 2.00 -49.33 -5.48
C PRO A 130 3.18 -50.32 -5.44
N GLU A 131 3.96 -50.35 -6.52
CA GLU A 131 5.22 -51.09 -6.56
C GLU A 131 6.10 -50.64 -5.37
N PRO A 132 6.84 -51.57 -4.74
CA PRO A 132 7.71 -51.24 -3.63
C PRO A 132 8.78 -50.24 -4.08
N MET A 133 8.88 -49.12 -3.36
CA MET A 133 9.87 -48.07 -3.60
C MET A 133 11.29 -48.66 -3.70
N PRO A 134 12.12 -48.22 -4.66
CA PRO A 134 13.53 -48.58 -4.66
C PRO A 134 14.17 -48.07 -3.37
N LYS A 135 14.90 -48.95 -2.69
CA LYS A 135 15.65 -48.59 -1.48
C LYS A 135 16.66 -47.51 -1.85
N LEU A 136 16.55 -46.36 -1.19
CA LEU A 136 17.53 -45.28 -1.27
C LEU A 136 18.88 -45.83 -0.80
N GLU A 137 19.85 -45.91 -1.71
CA GLU A 137 21.24 -46.10 -1.32
C GLU A 137 21.74 -44.81 -0.64
N PRO A 138 22.58 -44.93 0.41
CA PRO A 138 23.19 -43.77 1.05
C PRO A 138 24.01 -42.98 0.03
N ILE A 139 23.76 -41.68 -0.06
CA ILE A 139 24.60 -40.75 -0.83
C ILE A 139 25.96 -40.73 -0.14
N GLU A 140 26.99 -41.21 -0.82
CA GLU A 140 28.37 -41.10 -0.34
C GLU A 140 28.77 -39.62 -0.19
N PRO A 141 29.48 -39.24 0.89
CA PRO A 141 30.00 -37.89 1.04
C PRO A 141 31.08 -37.66 -0.02
N VAL A 142 30.75 -36.89 -1.05
CA VAL A 142 31.75 -36.43 -2.02
C VAL A 142 32.55 -35.29 -1.38
N ALA A 143 33.87 -35.43 -1.48
CA ALA A 143 34.91 -34.65 -0.84
C ALA A 143 34.69 -33.13 -0.85
N GLU A 144 35.13 -32.53 0.25
CA GLU A 144 35.32 -31.11 0.49
C GLU A 144 35.89 -30.41 -0.76
N LEU A 145 35.07 -29.62 -1.44
CA LEU A 145 35.57 -28.57 -2.32
C LEU A 145 36.09 -27.45 -1.41
N GLU A 146 37.41 -27.37 -1.25
CA GLU A 146 38.08 -26.30 -0.51
C GLU A 146 37.67 -24.92 -1.04
N PRO A 147 37.10 -24.03 -0.21
CA PRO A 147 36.86 -22.65 -0.59
C PRO A 147 37.80 -21.75 0.21
N VAL A 148 39.09 -21.71 -0.14
CA VAL A 148 40.03 -20.78 0.53
C VAL A 148 41.01 -20.11 -0.44
N ALA A 149 41.40 -20.75 -1.55
CA ALA A 149 42.45 -20.21 -2.44
C ALA A 149 42.01 -19.00 -3.30
N GLU A 150 40.74 -18.90 -3.72
CA GLU A 150 40.28 -17.82 -4.61
C GLU A 150 40.02 -16.50 -3.88
N LEU A 151 39.69 -16.55 -2.59
CA LEU A 151 39.50 -15.34 -1.75
C LEU A 151 40.84 -14.73 -1.32
N GLU A 152 41.85 -15.54 -1.01
CA GLU A 152 43.22 -15.05 -0.72
C GLU A 152 43.89 -14.47 -1.98
N ALA A 153 43.63 -15.04 -3.16
CA ALA A 153 44.16 -14.52 -4.42
C ALA A 153 43.59 -13.13 -4.79
N LEU A 154 42.30 -12.87 -4.48
CA LEU A 154 41.68 -11.56 -4.70
C LEU A 154 42.09 -10.53 -3.63
N ALA A 155 42.25 -10.94 -2.37
CA ALA A 155 42.77 -10.07 -1.32
C ALA A 155 44.22 -9.63 -1.62
N SER A 156 45.07 -10.53 -2.13
CA SER A 156 46.44 -10.22 -2.55
C SER A 156 46.50 -9.30 -3.79
N LEU A 157 45.47 -9.32 -4.64
CA LEU A 157 45.37 -8.43 -5.81
C LEU A 157 45.00 -7.00 -5.42
N VAL A 158 44.16 -6.83 -4.39
CA VAL A 158 43.79 -5.52 -3.81
C VAL A 158 44.96 -4.91 -3.03
N GLU A 159 45.75 -5.71 -2.31
CA GLU A 159 46.98 -5.24 -1.63
C GLU A 159 48.14 -4.87 -2.58
N ARG A 160 48.07 -5.26 -3.87
CA ARG A 160 49.14 -5.01 -4.86
C ARG A 160 48.92 -3.81 -5.76
N MET A 161 47.85 -3.04 -5.59
CA MET A 161 47.72 -1.77 -6.31
C MET A 161 48.60 -0.69 -5.65
N PRO A 162 49.55 -0.06 -6.38
CA PRO A 162 50.34 1.02 -5.81
C PRO A 162 49.48 2.26 -5.63
N ASP A 163 49.58 2.83 -4.43
CA ASP A 163 48.96 4.06 -4.00
C ASP A 163 49.51 5.25 -4.83
N GLN A 164 48.82 5.63 -5.90
CA GLN A 164 49.11 6.84 -6.68
C GLN A 164 47.88 7.75 -6.72
N ARG A 165 47.66 8.47 -5.62
CA ARG A 165 47.18 9.85 -5.72
C ARG A 165 48.36 10.73 -6.11
N ARG A 166 48.38 11.20 -7.36
CA ARG A 166 48.81 12.56 -7.74
C ARG A 166 48.63 12.77 -9.25
N SER A 167 47.69 13.66 -9.56
CA SER A 167 47.75 14.66 -10.64
C SER A 167 48.28 14.21 -12.01
N ASP A 168 47.37 13.97 -12.96
CA ASP A 168 47.41 14.65 -14.26
C ASP A 168 46.00 14.70 -14.90
N PRO A 169 45.65 15.79 -15.61
CA PRO A 169 44.37 15.96 -16.30
C PRO A 169 44.44 15.36 -17.71
N ASP A 170 43.29 15.04 -18.28
CA ASP A 170 43.06 14.42 -19.60
C ASP A 170 42.92 12.89 -19.56
N LEU A 171 41.66 12.43 -19.48
CA LEU A 171 41.09 11.40 -20.34
C LEU A 171 39.53 11.47 -20.21
N PRO A 172 38.78 11.17 -21.29
CA PRO A 172 37.49 11.79 -21.57
C PRO A 172 36.31 11.12 -20.85
N GLU A 173 35.43 11.95 -20.29
CA GLU A 173 34.10 11.53 -19.82
C GLU A 173 33.24 11.11 -21.03
N MET A 174 33.03 9.81 -21.19
CA MET A 174 32.01 9.28 -22.08
C MET A 174 30.63 9.44 -21.42
N ASN A 175 30.02 10.59 -21.70
CA ASN A 175 28.61 10.89 -21.50
C ASN A 175 27.73 9.93 -22.30
N LEU A 176 26.97 9.07 -21.62
CA LEU A 176 25.77 8.45 -22.15
C LEU A 176 24.56 9.26 -21.69
N ALA A 177 24.22 10.22 -22.54
CA ALA A 177 23.01 11.02 -22.48
C ALA A 177 21.76 10.12 -22.54
N LEU A 178 20.85 10.32 -21.59
CA LEU A 178 19.44 9.98 -21.74
C LEU A 178 18.73 11.15 -22.43
N ASP A 179 17.93 10.79 -23.44
CA ASP A 179 17.02 11.64 -24.20
C ASP A 179 16.23 12.63 -23.34
N ALA A 180 16.52 13.91 -23.54
CA ALA A 180 15.65 15.04 -23.21
C ALA A 180 15.42 15.87 -24.48
N ALA A 181 14.73 15.27 -25.45
CA ALA A 181 14.28 15.93 -26.67
C ALA A 181 12.80 15.61 -26.92
N ALA A 182 11.93 16.14 -26.06
CA ALA A 182 10.51 16.29 -26.36
C ALA A 182 9.89 17.32 -25.41
N LEU A 183 10.17 18.62 -25.64
CA LEU A 183 9.27 19.76 -25.41
C LEU A 183 10.03 21.09 -25.50
N GLU A 184 10.54 21.44 -26.67
CA GLU A 184 10.57 22.85 -27.10
C GLU A 184 10.21 22.92 -28.58
N ALA A 185 8.94 23.23 -28.85
CA ALA A 185 8.49 23.75 -30.13
C ALA A 185 8.01 25.19 -29.86
N PHE A 186 8.93 26.12 -30.11
CA PHE A 186 8.77 27.44 -30.72
C PHE A 186 7.48 28.25 -30.46
N GLY A 187 7.71 29.44 -29.90
CA GLY A 187 6.78 30.58 -29.81
C GLY A 187 7.51 31.87 -29.41
N GLU A 188 8.36 32.33 -30.34
CA GLU A 188 9.08 33.60 -30.53
C GLU A 188 8.57 34.90 -29.85
N ALA A 189 9.48 35.56 -29.08
CA ALA A 189 9.87 37.00 -28.88
C ALA A 189 8.83 38.18 -28.96
N PRO A 190 9.12 39.45 -28.53
CA PRO A 190 10.39 40.03 -28.06
C PRO A 190 10.31 40.97 -26.80
N ASP A 191 11.47 41.51 -26.43
CA ASP A 191 11.80 42.48 -25.38
C ASP A 191 11.05 43.82 -25.44
N GLU A 192 10.76 44.44 -24.27
CA GLU A 192 10.85 45.91 -24.03
C GLU A 192 11.03 46.23 -22.52
N ASP A 193 12.14 46.92 -22.22
CA ASP A 193 12.39 48.01 -21.27
C ASP A 193 11.62 48.18 -19.93
N GLY A 194 12.40 48.45 -18.87
CA GLY A 194 12.11 49.59 -18.00
C GLY A 194 12.02 49.36 -16.48
N ALA A 195 13.05 49.85 -15.78
CA ALA A 195 13.00 50.55 -14.49
C ALA A 195 12.61 49.80 -13.18
N GLY A 196 13.66 49.55 -12.37
CA GLY A 196 13.82 50.12 -11.03
C GLY A 196 12.88 49.69 -9.89
N ALA A 197 13.41 48.94 -8.91
CA ALA A 197 13.07 49.13 -7.50
C ALA A 197 14.09 48.41 -6.58
N GLU A 198 14.41 49.10 -5.49
CA GLU A 198 15.43 48.83 -4.47
C GLU A 198 15.45 47.41 -3.90
N ARG A 199 16.65 46.83 -3.81
CA ARG A 199 16.96 45.66 -2.99
C ARG A 199 17.19 46.14 -1.56
N ALA A 200 16.19 45.96 -0.70
CA ALA A 200 16.38 46.06 0.74
C ALA A 200 17.12 44.79 1.23
N GLU A 201 18.39 44.95 1.59
CA GLU A 201 19.14 43.97 2.36
C GLU A 201 18.52 43.85 3.76
N LEU A 202 18.07 42.66 4.12
CA LEU A 202 17.68 42.33 5.49
C LEU A 202 18.87 41.62 6.13
N GLU A 203 19.52 42.33 7.04
CA GLU A 203 20.57 41.88 7.93
C GLU A 203 20.00 40.83 8.90
N GLU A 204 20.47 39.58 8.78
CA GLU A 204 20.20 38.52 9.75
C GLU A 204 21.06 38.76 11.00
N VAL A 205 20.42 39.22 12.07
CA VAL A 205 21.04 39.28 13.39
C VAL A 205 21.06 37.87 13.96
N HIS A 206 22.28 37.34 14.10
CA HIS A 206 22.58 36.06 14.72
C HIS A 206 22.74 36.28 16.23
N ASP A 207 21.73 35.89 17.02
CA ASP A 207 21.89 35.73 18.46
C ASP A 207 21.97 34.23 18.78
N ASP A 208 23.21 33.81 19.01
CA ASP A 208 23.62 32.55 19.61
C ASP A 208 23.34 32.62 21.12
N GLU A 209 22.43 31.77 21.63
CA GLU A 209 22.51 31.20 22.98
C GLU A 209 21.69 29.88 23.02
N GLY A 210 22.34 28.85 23.55
CA GLY A 210 22.03 27.45 23.29
C GLY A 210 20.83 26.85 24.03
N SER A 211 20.22 25.87 23.37
CA SER A 211 19.32 24.87 23.96
C SER A 211 19.75 23.47 23.51
N PRO A 212 19.99 22.52 24.43
CA PRO A 212 20.39 21.16 24.08
C PRO A 212 19.14 20.32 23.84
N ASP A 213 18.69 20.23 22.59
CA ASP A 213 17.70 19.23 22.17
C ASP A 213 18.24 18.48 20.95
N ALA A 214 19.13 17.54 21.25
CA ALA A 214 19.51 16.47 20.33
C ALA A 214 18.33 15.50 20.19
N ASP A 215 17.47 15.71 19.19
CA ASP A 215 16.72 14.64 18.48
C ASP A 215 15.71 15.22 17.46
N ALA A 216 16.18 15.94 16.44
CA ALA A 216 15.34 16.28 15.29
C ALA A 216 16.12 16.72 14.03
N ALA A 217 17.04 15.90 13.55
CA ALA A 217 17.43 15.92 12.14
C ALA A 217 17.60 14.46 11.70
N ALA A 218 16.56 13.88 11.08
CA ALA A 218 16.81 12.80 10.15
C ALA A 218 17.42 13.48 8.92
N GLU A 219 18.75 13.63 8.98
CA GLU A 219 19.57 13.98 7.86
C GLU A 219 19.20 13.06 6.69
N ASP A 220 19.11 13.65 5.51
CA ASP A 220 19.28 12.95 4.25
C ASP A 220 20.78 12.55 4.18
N GLU A 221 21.19 11.65 5.08
CA GLU A 221 22.56 11.17 5.19
C GLU A 221 22.75 10.24 4.00
N ALA A 222 23.46 10.73 2.97
CA ALA A 222 23.90 9.90 1.87
C ALA A 222 24.59 8.66 2.47
N PRO A 223 24.23 7.44 2.04
CA PRO A 223 24.72 6.22 2.69
C PRO A 223 26.24 6.25 2.70
N ARG A 224 26.81 5.95 3.88
CA ARG A 224 28.26 5.99 4.10
C ARG A 224 28.93 5.00 3.13
N ALA A 225 30.18 5.26 2.75
CA ALA A 225 30.90 4.41 1.79
C ALA A 225 30.88 2.93 2.22
N ASP A 226 31.08 2.68 3.52
CA ASP A 226 31.03 1.34 4.13
C ASP A 226 29.64 0.67 4.00
N GLU A 227 28.54 1.43 4.06
CA GLU A 227 27.18 0.89 3.89
C GLU A 227 26.89 0.47 2.43
N LYS A 228 27.50 1.18 1.47
CA LYS A 228 27.39 0.84 0.05
C LYS A 228 28.18 -0.43 -0.29
N GLU A 229 29.37 -0.59 0.28
CA GLU A 229 30.19 -1.79 0.10
C GLU A 229 29.48 -3.04 0.66
N ASP A 230 28.87 -2.92 1.85
CA ASP A 230 28.05 -3.97 2.45
C ASP A 230 26.82 -4.34 1.60
N GLU A 231 26.17 -3.36 0.96
CA GLU A 231 25.03 -3.60 0.09
C GLU A 231 25.43 -4.37 -1.18
N VAL A 232 26.58 -4.02 -1.77
CA VAL A 232 27.14 -4.74 -2.93
C VAL A 232 27.49 -6.17 -2.56
N ALA A 233 28.18 -6.40 -1.44
CA ALA A 233 28.54 -7.74 -0.97
C ALA A 233 27.29 -8.62 -0.74
N ARG A 234 26.24 -8.06 -0.14
CA ARG A 234 24.96 -8.76 0.06
C ARG A 234 24.29 -9.09 -1.28
N ALA A 235 24.29 -8.16 -2.23
CA ALA A 235 23.71 -8.40 -3.56
C ALA A 235 24.43 -9.54 -4.31
N VAL A 236 25.76 -9.61 -4.20
CA VAL A 236 26.56 -10.71 -4.77
C VAL A 236 26.22 -12.05 -4.10
N ALA A 237 26.16 -12.09 -2.77
CA ALA A 237 25.78 -13.30 -2.03
C ALA A 237 24.36 -13.76 -2.39
N GLU A 238 23.39 -12.83 -2.49
CA GLU A 238 22.02 -13.11 -2.90
C GLU A 238 21.93 -13.70 -4.33
N ARG A 239 22.77 -13.21 -5.25
CA ARG A 239 22.90 -13.80 -6.59
C ARG A 239 23.41 -15.23 -6.55
N ASN A 240 24.40 -15.51 -5.70
CA ASN A 240 24.95 -16.86 -5.54
C ASN A 240 23.90 -17.83 -4.99
N TYR A 241 23.11 -17.41 -4.00
CA TYR A 241 22.02 -18.24 -3.46
C TYR A 241 20.94 -18.57 -4.50
N ARG A 242 20.62 -17.61 -5.38
CA ARG A 242 19.66 -17.84 -6.48
C ARG A 242 20.19 -18.87 -7.47
N GLN A 243 21.47 -18.82 -7.83
CA GLN A 243 22.10 -19.81 -8.71
C GLN A 243 22.07 -21.21 -8.09
N ILE A 244 22.40 -21.32 -6.80
CA ILE A 244 22.33 -22.59 -6.06
C ILE A 244 20.90 -23.15 -6.09
N TYR A 245 19.89 -22.30 -5.88
CA TYR A 245 18.49 -22.71 -5.96
C TYR A 245 18.12 -23.24 -7.35
N GLU A 246 18.46 -22.51 -8.40
CA GLU A 246 18.14 -22.87 -9.79
C GLU A 246 18.79 -24.20 -10.20
N GLN A 247 20.05 -24.42 -9.81
CA GLN A 247 20.81 -25.61 -10.21
C GLN A 247 20.46 -26.86 -9.39
N ARG A 248 20.24 -26.72 -8.07
CA ARG A 248 20.15 -27.88 -7.16
C ARG A 248 18.75 -28.16 -6.68
N TRP A 249 17.94 -27.12 -6.50
CA TRP A 249 16.66 -27.23 -5.82
C TRP A 249 15.48 -27.10 -6.75
N HIS A 250 15.53 -26.25 -7.79
CA HIS A 250 14.34 -25.90 -8.57
C HIS A 250 13.70 -27.08 -9.29
N GLU A 251 14.49 -28.00 -9.84
CA GLU A 251 14.03 -29.17 -10.61
C GLU A 251 13.42 -30.27 -9.72
N LEU A 252 13.71 -30.25 -8.41
CA LEU A 252 13.23 -31.28 -7.50
C LEU A 252 11.71 -31.18 -7.27
N PRO A 253 11.01 -32.31 -7.12
CA PRO A 253 9.60 -32.32 -6.72
C PRO A 253 9.36 -31.56 -5.42
N ILE A 254 8.17 -30.95 -5.30
CA ILE A 254 7.81 -30.10 -4.14
C ILE A 254 8.06 -30.81 -2.81
N ASP A 255 7.66 -32.07 -2.67
CA ASP A 255 7.81 -32.79 -1.40
C ASP A 255 9.28 -33.07 -1.05
N GLN A 256 10.16 -33.23 -2.05
CA GLN A 256 11.61 -33.34 -1.84
C GLN A 256 12.21 -32.01 -1.39
N ARG A 257 11.75 -30.89 -1.96
CA ARG A 257 12.18 -29.54 -1.53
C ARG A 257 11.71 -29.21 -0.13
N VAL A 258 10.49 -29.59 0.24
CA VAL A 258 9.96 -29.47 1.61
C VAL A 258 10.81 -30.30 2.58
N ALA A 259 11.08 -31.57 2.27
CA ALA A 259 11.92 -32.42 3.11
C ALA A 259 13.39 -31.95 3.19
N GLY A 260 13.87 -31.32 2.10
CA GLY A 260 15.16 -30.65 2.05
C GLY A 260 15.19 -29.42 2.95
N ALA A 261 14.18 -28.55 2.88
CA ALA A 261 14.08 -27.33 3.68
C ALA A 261 14.11 -27.55 5.19
N HIS A 262 13.57 -28.68 5.68
CA HIS A 262 13.67 -29.02 7.12
C HIS A 262 15.08 -29.41 7.59
N ARG A 263 15.96 -29.82 6.67
CA ARG A 263 17.29 -30.39 7.00
C ARG A 263 18.45 -29.58 6.45
N ALA A 264 18.21 -28.74 5.45
CA ALA A 264 19.21 -27.88 4.85
C ALA A 264 19.77 -26.89 5.87
N ASN A 265 21.02 -26.50 5.66
CA ASN A 265 21.75 -25.54 6.47
C ASN A 265 22.62 -24.64 5.57
N GLY A 266 23.17 -23.57 6.14
CA GLY A 266 24.07 -22.65 5.43
C GLY A 266 23.48 -22.13 4.11
N VAL A 267 24.29 -22.19 3.06
CA VAL A 267 23.94 -21.65 1.72
C VAL A 267 22.74 -22.35 1.07
N ASP A 268 22.50 -23.63 1.38
CA ASP A 268 21.37 -24.38 0.82
C ASP A 268 20.04 -23.93 1.42
N LEU A 269 20.00 -23.60 2.71
CA LEU A 269 18.81 -23.05 3.35
C LEU A 269 18.52 -21.62 2.83
N LEU A 270 19.56 -20.82 2.62
CA LEU A 270 19.44 -19.50 1.99
C LEU A 270 18.93 -19.58 0.54
N ALA A 271 19.39 -20.56 -0.23
CA ALA A 271 18.90 -20.83 -1.58
C ALA A 271 17.40 -21.19 -1.59
N LEU A 272 16.96 -22.05 -0.67
CA LEU A 272 15.55 -22.45 -0.55
C LEU A 272 14.59 -21.29 -0.19
N CYS A 273 15.10 -20.15 0.29
CA CYS A 273 14.29 -18.95 0.53
C CYS A 273 13.70 -18.34 -0.76
N PHE A 274 14.28 -18.67 -1.93
CA PHE A 274 13.79 -18.21 -3.23
C PHE A 274 12.67 -19.09 -3.81
N ASP A 275 12.22 -20.13 -3.10
CA ASP A 275 11.15 -20.99 -3.57
C ASP A 275 9.81 -20.24 -3.66
N ALA A 276 9.11 -20.43 -4.78
CA ALA A 276 7.81 -19.83 -5.01
C ALA A 276 6.67 -20.55 -4.26
N ASN A 277 6.88 -21.80 -3.84
CA ASN A 277 5.85 -22.62 -3.20
C ASN A 277 5.75 -22.31 -1.69
N PRO A 278 4.56 -21.89 -1.18
CA PRO A 278 4.39 -21.58 0.23
C PRO A 278 4.70 -22.74 1.18
N ARG A 279 4.53 -24.00 0.75
CA ARG A 279 4.84 -25.19 1.58
C ARG A 279 6.34 -25.32 1.85
N VAL A 280 7.19 -24.97 0.88
CA VAL A 280 8.65 -24.98 1.06
C VAL A 280 9.05 -23.86 2.01
N ILE A 281 8.48 -22.66 1.84
CA ILE A 281 8.73 -21.54 2.74
C ILE A 281 8.30 -21.85 4.18
N ALA A 282 7.16 -22.50 4.38
CA ALA A 282 6.75 -22.95 5.70
C ALA A 282 7.81 -23.88 6.34
N ALA A 283 8.33 -24.85 5.57
CA ALA A 283 9.38 -25.75 6.04
C ALA A 283 10.72 -25.05 6.34
N VAL A 284 11.11 -24.05 5.53
CA VAL A 284 12.29 -23.20 5.79
C VAL A 284 12.12 -22.47 7.12
N LEU A 285 10.95 -21.87 7.35
CA LEU A 285 10.65 -21.10 8.57
C LEU A 285 10.52 -21.97 9.83
N GLU A 286 10.26 -23.27 9.67
CA GLU A 286 10.25 -24.28 10.73
C GLU A 286 11.63 -24.91 10.99
N ASN A 287 12.62 -24.68 10.12
CA ASN A 287 13.97 -25.18 10.29
C ASN A 287 14.63 -24.56 11.54
N ALA A 288 15.28 -25.40 12.36
CA ALA A 288 15.92 -24.98 13.60
C ALA A 288 17.04 -23.94 13.41
N THR A 289 17.67 -23.92 12.24
CA THR A 289 18.75 -22.98 11.89
C THR A 289 18.24 -21.72 11.20
N CYS A 290 16.92 -21.57 11.04
CA CYS A 290 16.32 -20.39 10.41
C CYS A 290 16.50 -19.12 11.26
N GLY A 291 17.53 -18.33 10.91
CA GLY A 291 17.75 -16.97 11.41
C GLY A 291 17.03 -15.86 10.62
N LEU A 292 17.30 -14.60 10.97
CA LEU A 292 16.68 -13.41 10.38
C LEU A 292 17.02 -13.22 8.89
N ASP A 293 18.20 -13.65 8.45
CA ASP A 293 18.61 -13.44 7.05
C ASP A 293 17.73 -14.24 6.08
N HIS A 294 17.34 -15.46 6.44
CA HIS A 294 16.33 -16.23 5.70
C HIS A 294 15.01 -15.47 5.61
N VAL A 295 14.52 -14.96 6.75
CA VAL A 295 13.25 -14.23 6.83
C VAL A 295 13.29 -12.96 5.98
N ARG A 296 14.42 -12.24 6.00
CA ARG A 296 14.64 -11.05 5.18
C ARG A 296 14.63 -11.38 3.69
N LEU A 297 15.22 -12.50 3.26
CA LEU A 297 15.14 -12.94 1.85
C LEU A 297 13.71 -13.27 1.44
N ILE A 298 13.00 -14.06 2.25
CA ILE A 298 11.61 -14.45 1.99
C ILE A 298 10.71 -13.21 1.96
N ALA A 299 10.87 -12.29 2.91
CA ALA A 299 10.10 -11.06 2.99
C ALA A 299 10.19 -10.22 1.72
N PHE A 300 11.38 -10.15 1.11
CA PHE A 300 11.61 -9.33 -0.08
C PHE A 300 11.24 -10.05 -1.38
N TYR A 301 11.60 -11.33 -1.52
CA TYR A 301 11.53 -12.03 -2.80
C TYR A 301 10.32 -12.95 -2.97
N HIS A 302 9.64 -13.32 -1.89
CA HIS A 302 8.59 -14.32 -2.00
C HIS A 302 7.38 -13.77 -2.78
N ARG A 303 6.86 -14.59 -3.69
CA ARG A 303 5.92 -14.16 -4.75
C ARG A 303 4.45 -14.42 -4.42
N THR A 304 4.11 -14.83 -3.21
CA THR A 304 2.72 -15.09 -2.82
C THR A 304 2.40 -14.50 -1.46
N GLY A 305 1.17 -14.00 -1.29
CA GLY A 305 0.71 -13.52 0.02
C GLY A 305 0.71 -14.63 1.07
N THR A 306 0.34 -15.86 0.70
CA THR A 306 0.32 -17.02 1.60
C THR A 306 1.69 -17.35 2.19
N GLY A 307 2.77 -17.25 1.40
CA GLY A 307 4.10 -17.47 1.95
C GLY A 307 4.54 -16.37 2.90
N LEU A 308 4.21 -15.11 2.60
CA LEU A 308 4.49 -13.97 3.48
C LEU A 308 3.69 -14.03 4.78
N GLU A 309 2.48 -14.63 4.76
CA GLU A 309 1.69 -14.86 5.96
C GLU A 309 2.38 -15.77 6.97
N PHE A 310 3.23 -16.73 6.54
CA PHE A 310 4.00 -17.55 7.48
C PHE A 310 5.01 -16.72 8.29
N ILE A 311 5.65 -15.71 7.67
CA ILE A 311 6.51 -14.76 8.39
C ILE A 311 5.69 -14.06 9.47
N ALA A 312 4.51 -13.57 9.08
CA ALA A 312 3.67 -12.76 9.94
C ALA A 312 3.13 -13.54 11.17
N ARG A 313 3.19 -14.88 11.19
CA ARG A 313 2.79 -15.72 12.33
C ARG A 313 3.66 -15.49 13.57
N ARG A 314 4.94 -15.18 13.39
CA ARG A 314 5.88 -14.93 14.49
C ARG A 314 6.11 -13.43 14.65
N GLN A 315 5.63 -12.88 15.76
CA GLN A 315 5.74 -11.45 16.04
C GLN A 315 7.20 -10.99 16.22
N ASP A 316 8.07 -11.86 16.72
CA ASP A 316 9.49 -11.53 16.93
C ASP A 316 10.21 -11.17 15.63
N TRP A 317 9.85 -11.80 14.51
CA TRP A 317 10.39 -11.45 13.20
C TRP A 317 9.91 -10.09 12.69
N LEU A 318 8.68 -9.70 13.04
CA LEU A 318 8.14 -8.38 12.68
C LEU A 318 8.72 -7.25 13.52
N ARG A 319 9.48 -7.55 14.59
CA ARG A 319 10.24 -6.54 15.35
C ARG A 319 11.53 -6.12 14.62
N ASP A 320 12.04 -6.94 13.70
CA ASP A 320 13.19 -6.57 12.89
C ASP A 320 12.79 -5.53 11.84
N LEU A 321 13.45 -4.36 11.90
CA LEU A 321 13.14 -3.22 11.04
C LEU A 321 13.38 -3.52 9.55
N LEU A 322 14.36 -4.38 9.25
CA LEU A 322 14.69 -4.75 7.88
C LEU A 322 13.67 -5.72 7.29
N VAL A 323 13.21 -6.72 8.06
CA VAL A 323 12.08 -7.57 7.67
C VAL A 323 10.85 -6.72 7.39
N GLU A 324 10.53 -5.78 8.28
CA GLU A 324 9.38 -4.90 8.13
C GLU A 324 9.46 -4.07 6.83
N ARG A 325 10.61 -3.41 6.60
CA ARG A 325 10.86 -2.62 5.39
C ARG A 325 10.75 -3.48 4.13
N ARG A 326 11.34 -4.69 4.14
CA ARG A 326 11.29 -5.62 3.01
C ARG A 326 9.87 -6.13 2.73
N LEU A 327 9.09 -6.42 3.78
CA LEU A 327 7.67 -6.77 3.64
C LEU A 327 6.86 -5.63 3.02
N LEU A 328 7.04 -4.39 3.50
CA LEU A 328 6.32 -3.22 2.98
C LEU A 328 6.65 -2.93 1.51
N ARG A 329 7.89 -3.19 1.09
CA ARG A 329 8.34 -3.05 -0.31
C ARG A 329 7.88 -4.22 -1.21
N ASN A 330 7.44 -5.34 -0.64
CA ASN A 330 7.01 -6.50 -1.42
C ASN A 330 5.62 -6.27 -2.05
N PRO A 331 5.47 -6.33 -3.38
CA PRO A 331 4.18 -6.15 -4.06
C PRO A 331 3.11 -7.18 -3.68
N MET A 332 3.52 -8.34 -3.17
CA MET A 332 2.63 -9.45 -2.80
C MET A 332 2.16 -9.37 -1.34
N ILE A 333 2.46 -8.29 -0.62
CA ILE A 333 2.01 -8.11 0.76
C ILE A 333 0.47 -8.14 0.84
N GLY A 334 -0.05 -9.16 1.52
CA GLY A 334 -1.47 -9.32 1.77
C GLY A 334 -1.98 -8.39 2.88
N GLU A 335 -3.31 -8.21 2.97
CA GLU A 335 -3.93 -7.34 3.98
C GLU A 335 -3.64 -7.81 5.42
N ILE A 336 -3.57 -9.13 5.63
CA ILE A 336 -3.28 -9.73 6.94
C ILE A 336 -1.87 -9.34 7.40
N VAL A 337 -0.89 -9.50 6.52
CA VAL A 337 0.52 -9.16 6.80
C VAL A 337 0.68 -7.66 6.99
N LEU A 338 0.10 -6.86 6.09
CA LEU A 338 0.10 -5.41 6.19
C LEU A 338 -0.52 -4.92 7.50
N GLY A 339 -1.66 -5.50 7.91
CA GLY A 339 -2.30 -5.18 9.18
C GLY A 339 -1.43 -5.49 10.39
N ARG A 340 -0.68 -6.61 10.38
CA ARG A 340 0.26 -6.95 11.47
C ARG A 340 1.48 -6.03 11.52
N VAL A 341 1.97 -5.58 10.36
CA VAL A 341 3.08 -4.62 10.26
C VAL A 341 2.64 -3.22 10.68
N MET A 342 1.49 -2.75 10.19
CA MET A 342 1.01 -1.38 10.41
C MET A 342 0.27 -1.21 11.74
N GLY A 343 -0.29 -2.28 12.30
CA GLY A 343 -1.09 -2.25 13.52
C GLY A 343 -0.36 -1.63 14.71
N PRO A 344 0.85 -2.08 15.07
CA PRO A 344 1.61 -1.56 16.21
C PRO A 344 2.14 -0.13 16.03
N LYS A 345 2.19 0.39 14.79
CA LYS A 345 2.82 1.68 14.50
C LYS A 345 2.05 2.87 15.09
N ARG A 346 2.78 3.86 15.58
CA ARG A 346 2.23 5.17 15.93
C ARG A 346 1.98 6.03 14.68
N LEU A 347 1.35 7.19 14.84
CA LEU A 347 0.98 8.10 13.75
C LEU A 347 2.18 8.51 12.88
N LEU A 348 3.28 8.96 13.50
CA LEU A 348 4.45 9.42 12.75
C LEU A 348 5.10 8.31 11.90
N PRO A 349 5.39 7.10 12.44
CA PRO A 349 5.86 6.00 11.60
C PRO A 349 4.85 5.59 10.51
N THR A 350 3.55 5.62 10.80
CA THR A 350 2.51 5.32 9.80
C THR A 350 2.53 6.34 8.65
N TYR A 351 2.71 7.62 8.97
CA TYR A 351 2.87 8.68 7.97
C TYR A 351 4.10 8.47 7.11
N LYS A 352 5.27 8.18 7.70
CA LYS A 352 6.51 7.93 6.96
C LYS A 352 6.33 6.82 5.92
N VAL A 353 5.70 5.70 6.28
CA VAL A 353 5.39 4.61 5.33
C VAL A 353 4.40 5.05 4.25
N ALA A 354 3.41 5.89 4.57
CA ALA A 354 2.40 6.33 3.62
C ALA A 354 2.93 7.31 2.53
N VAL A 355 4.10 7.89 2.74
CA VAL A 355 4.79 8.80 1.79
C VAL A 355 6.06 8.21 1.19
N ASP A 356 6.53 7.07 1.70
CA ASP A 356 7.73 6.38 1.23
C ASP A 356 7.56 5.92 -0.22
N ARG A 357 8.44 6.35 -1.12
CA ARG A 357 8.36 6.05 -2.57
C ARG A 357 8.72 4.61 -2.91
N ASP A 358 9.47 3.93 -2.04
CA ASP A 358 9.91 2.55 -2.28
C ASP A 358 8.81 1.54 -1.99
N VAL A 359 7.78 1.95 -1.25
CA VAL A 359 6.59 1.13 -0.99
C VAL A 359 5.69 1.14 -2.24
N PRO A 360 5.25 -0.02 -2.76
CA PRO A 360 4.36 -0.09 -3.90
C PRO A 360 3.09 0.77 -3.75
N ASP A 361 2.67 1.42 -4.83
CA ASP A 361 1.56 2.38 -4.85
C ASP A 361 0.28 1.85 -4.19
N LEU A 362 -0.09 0.61 -4.49
CA LEU A 362 -1.27 -0.04 -3.92
C LEU A 362 -1.15 -0.18 -2.39
N THR A 363 0.03 -0.57 -1.91
CA THR A 363 0.33 -0.66 -0.47
C THR A 363 0.29 0.72 0.17
N ARG A 364 0.83 1.76 -0.48
CA ARG A 364 0.73 3.14 0.04
C ARG A 364 -0.70 3.62 0.17
N ILE A 365 -1.56 3.34 -0.81
CA ILE A 365 -2.99 3.70 -0.75
C ILE A 365 -3.65 3.06 0.49
N LYS A 366 -3.36 1.79 0.77
CA LYS A 366 -3.82 1.12 1.98
C LYS A 366 -3.26 1.76 3.24
N CYS A 367 -1.96 2.05 3.30
CA CYS A 367 -1.32 2.76 4.42
C CYS A 367 -1.94 4.14 4.69
N ARG A 368 -2.37 4.86 3.64
CA ARG A 368 -3.14 6.11 3.77
C ARG A 368 -4.53 5.90 4.38
N GLY A 369 -5.12 4.71 4.25
CA GLY A 369 -6.29 4.32 5.03
C GLY A 369 -5.96 4.16 6.52
N TYR A 370 -4.83 3.52 6.84
CA TYR A 370 -4.36 3.33 8.22
C TYR A 370 -4.09 4.66 8.94
N ILE A 371 -3.45 5.65 8.29
CA ILE A 371 -3.20 6.95 8.93
C ILE A 371 -4.50 7.65 9.32
N ARG A 372 -5.53 7.65 8.45
CA ARG A 372 -6.84 8.24 8.76
C ARG A 372 -7.54 7.51 9.91
N LYS A 373 -7.52 6.18 9.89
CA LYS A 373 -8.10 5.37 10.96
C LYS A 373 -7.40 5.63 12.29
N LYS A 374 -6.06 5.66 12.29
CA LYS A 374 -5.26 5.93 13.50
C LYS A 374 -5.44 7.37 13.98
N TRP A 375 -5.60 8.34 13.09
CA TRP A 375 -5.86 9.72 13.47
C TRP A 375 -7.08 9.84 14.37
N GLN A 376 -8.16 9.13 14.06
CA GLN A 376 -9.41 9.18 14.83
C GLN A 376 -9.26 8.67 16.27
N THR A 377 -8.35 7.73 16.52
CA THR A 377 -8.17 7.10 17.84
C THR A 377 -6.88 7.48 18.57
N ALA A 378 -5.95 8.17 17.90
CA ALA A 378 -4.70 8.61 18.50
C ALA A 378 -4.92 9.68 19.57
N PRO A 379 -4.07 9.75 20.61
CA PRO A 379 -4.14 10.80 21.61
C PRO A 379 -3.81 12.17 21.01
N SER A 380 -4.38 13.23 21.58
CA SER A 380 -4.26 14.61 21.07
C SER A 380 -2.81 15.10 21.00
N GLU A 381 -1.97 14.68 21.94
CA GLU A 381 -0.54 14.99 21.98
C GLU A 381 0.18 14.43 20.77
N GLU A 382 -0.14 13.20 20.37
CA GLU A 382 0.47 12.54 19.21
C GLU A 382 -0.01 13.15 17.89
N ARG A 383 -1.27 13.58 17.82
CA ARG A 383 -1.80 14.33 16.67
C ARG A 383 -1.08 15.67 16.50
N ALA A 384 -0.92 16.42 17.59
CA ALA A 384 -0.20 17.68 17.59
C ALA A 384 1.28 17.50 17.24
N ASP A 385 1.95 16.49 17.81
CA ASP A 385 3.33 16.14 17.49
C ASP A 385 3.51 15.79 16.00
N LEU A 386 2.61 14.98 15.42
CA LEU A 386 2.64 14.68 13.98
C LEU A 386 2.53 15.96 13.15
N LEU A 387 1.59 16.85 13.48
CA LEU A 387 1.40 18.10 12.74
C LEU A 387 2.64 18.99 12.80
N LEU A 388 3.26 19.12 13.98
CA LEU A 388 4.46 19.94 14.15
C LEU A 388 5.66 19.34 13.41
N ARG A 389 5.95 18.06 13.60
CA ARG A 389 7.08 17.36 12.95
C ARG A 389 6.99 17.32 11.44
N THR A 390 5.77 17.33 10.90
CA THR A 390 5.55 17.32 9.44
C THR A 390 5.26 18.69 8.87
N GLU A 391 5.28 19.74 9.70
CA GLU A 391 4.85 21.09 9.32
C GLU A 391 3.46 21.12 8.65
N GLY A 392 2.55 20.27 9.12
CA GLY A 392 1.21 20.12 8.57
C GLY A 392 1.15 19.38 7.23
N ARG A 393 2.26 18.96 6.62
CA ARG A 393 2.24 18.23 5.33
C ARG A 393 1.45 16.93 5.38
N CYS A 394 1.33 16.32 6.55
CA CYS A 394 0.48 15.14 6.74
C CYS A 394 -1.01 15.40 6.44
N LEU A 395 -1.48 16.66 6.50
CA LEU A 395 -2.87 17.04 6.25
C LEU A 395 -3.36 16.67 4.85
N LEU A 396 -2.44 16.60 3.87
CA LEU A 396 -2.73 16.15 2.51
C LEU A 396 -3.28 14.71 2.45
N LEU A 397 -2.95 13.87 3.43
CA LEU A 397 -3.42 12.48 3.52
C LEU A 397 -4.66 12.32 4.42
N MET A 398 -5.02 13.38 5.13
CA MET A 398 -6.03 13.37 6.21
C MET A 398 -7.33 14.07 5.81
N THR A 399 -7.64 14.12 4.51
CA THR A 399 -8.93 14.63 4.02
C THR A 399 -10.09 13.96 4.75
N GLY A 400 -11.03 14.78 5.26
CA GLY A 400 -12.17 14.33 6.05
C GLY A 400 -11.88 14.05 7.52
N CYS A 401 -10.64 14.25 8.00
CA CYS A 401 -10.31 14.23 9.42
C CYS A 401 -10.52 15.61 10.05
N THR A 402 -10.81 15.65 11.35
CA THR A 402 -10.97 16.88 12.12
C THR A 402 -9.98 16.94 13.27
N PHE A 403 -9.80 18.12 13.84
CA PHE A 403 -8.99 18.29 15.05
C PHE A 403 -9.94 18.37 16.24
N ASP A 404 -9.60 17.69 17.32
CA ASP A 404 -10.27 17.85 18.60
C ASP A 404 -9.81 19.14 19.31
N ALA A 405 -10.60 19.56 20.30
CA ALA A 405 -10.33 20.78 21.06
C ALA A 405 -8.96 20.75 21.76
N LYS A 406 -8.54 19.59 22.28
CA LYS A 406 -7.26 19.45 22.98
C LYS A 406 -6.08 19.56 22.02
N THR A 407 -6.11 18.89 20.87
CA THR A 407 -5.08 19.06 19.82
C THR A 407 -4.96 20.53 19.39
N THR A 408 -6.10 21.20 19.20
CA THR A 408 -6.14 22.62 18.84
C THR A 408 -5.51 23.49 19.93
N ALA A 409 -5.84 23.25 21.20
CA ALA A 409 -5.28 24.00 22.33
C ALA A 409 -3.77 23.82 22.46
N ILE A 410 -3.25 22.59 22.26
CA ILE A 410 -1.81 22.31 22.27
C ILE A 410 -1.09 23.12 21.19
N LEU A 411 -1.63 23.17 19.97
CA LEU A 411 -1.05 23.94 18.87
C LEU A 411 -1.10 25.46 19.13
N CYS A 412 -2.21 25.96 19.67
CA CYS A 412 -2.32 27.37 20.04
C CYS A 412 -1.42 27.77 21.23
N GLY A 413 -1.06 26.81 22.09
CA GLY A 413 -0.16 27.03 23.22
C GLY A 413 1.31 27.18 22.83
N ARG A 414 1.66 27.01 21.54
CA ARG A 414 3.05 27.06 21.06
C ARG A 414 3.26 28.20 20.06
N PRO A 415 4.45 28.83 20.04
CA PRO A 415 4.84 29.67 18.92
C PRO A 415 5.05 28.78 17.69
N ILE A 416 4.44 29.15 16.56
CA ILE A 416 4.54 28.41 15.30
C ILE A 416 5.18 29.34 14.29
N ASN A 417 6.46 29.13 13.96
CA ASN A 417 7.23 30.00 13.06
C ASN A 417 7.44 29.39 11.65
N SER A 418 6.65 28.38 11.27
CA SER A 418 6.78 27.71 9.98
C SER A 418 5.78 28.23 8.96
N VAL A 419 6.30 28.78 7.85
CA VAL A 419 5.51 29.20 6.68
C VAL A 419 4.75 28.00 6.09
N MET A 420 5.41 26.84 6.01
CA MET A 420 4.82 25.60 5.50
C MET A 420 3.65 25.11 6.35
N PHE A 421 3.77 25.22 7.68
CA PHE A 421 2.67 24.88 8.58
C PHE A 421 1.45 25.78 8.36
N VAL A 422 1.65 27.10 8.26
CA VAL A 422 0.56 28.05 8.02
C VAL A 422 -0.14 27.75 6.69
N GLN A 423 0.63 27.49 5.62
CA GLN A 423 0.08 27.11 4.32
C GLN A 423 -0.70 25.80 4.36
N SER A 424 -0.17 24.78 5.04
CA SER A 424 -0.83 23.48 5.15
C SER A 424 -2.15 23.57 5.91
N VAL A 425 -2.18 24.31 7.02
CA VAL A 425 -3.41 24.55 7.78
C VAL A 425 -4.40 25.40 6.98
N ALA A 426 -3.95 26.45 6.29
CA ALA A 426 -4.83 27.30 5.49
C ALA A 426 -5.40 26.61 4.24
N LYS A 427 -4.82 25.50 3.78
CA LYS A 427 -5.37 24.68 2.68
C LYS A 427 -6.26 23.54 3.19
N PHE A 428 -6.17 23.20 4.47
CA PHE A 428 -6.92 22.10 5.05
C PHE A 428 -8.33 22.54 5.45
N GLY A 429 -9.34 22.10 4.70
CA GLY A 429 -10.72 22.59 4.86
C GLY A 429 -11.37 22.32 6.23
N SER A 430 -10.84 21.39 7.02
CA SER A 430 -11.30 21.09 8.39
C SER A 430 -10.47 21.79 9.48
N SER A 431 -9.70 22.81 9.12
CA SER A 431 -8.89 23.58 10.07
C SER A 431 -9.76 24.29 11.12
N PRO A 432 -9.43 24.16 12.43
CA PRO A 432 -10.19 24.79 13.50
C PRO A 432 -10.15 26.32 13.45
N PRO A 433 -11.29 27.01 13.68
CA PRO A 433 -11.34 28.47 13.71
C PRO A 433 -10.37 29.11 14.72
N ALA A 434 -10.21 28.49 15.89
CA ALA A 434 -9.31 28.98 16.94
C ALA A 434 -7.83 28.94 16.51
N LEU A 435 -7.43 27.87 15.81
CA LEU A 435 -6.06 27.76 15.29
C LEU A 435 -5.80 28.78 14.18
N LEU A 436 -6.76 28.98 13.28
CA LEU A 436 -6.65 29.98 12.22
C LEU A 436 -6.48 31.40 12.79
N ALA A 437 -7.28 31.76 13.80
CA ALA A 437 -7.17 33.04 14.48
C ALA A 437 -5.84 33.19 15.25
N HIS A 438 -5.33 32.11 15.84
CA HIS A 438 -4.01 32.09 16.49
C HIS A 438 -2.88 32.34 15.48
N LEU A 439 -2.88 31.63 14.34
CA LEU A 439 -1.87 31.80 13.30
C LEU A 439 -1.87 33.21 12.71
N LEU A 440 -3.05 33.82 12.54
CA LEU A 440 -3.18 35.19 12.03
C LEU A 440 -2.53 36.24 12.95
N LYS A 441 -2.48 35.96 14.26
CA LYS A 441 -1.86 36.85 15.27
C LYS A 441 -0.34 36.72 15.33
N GLN A 442 0.24 35.69 14.70
CA GLN A 442 1.68 35.46 14.75
C GLN A 442 2.46 36.62 14.10
N PRO A 443 3.57 37.10 14.70
CA PRO A 443 4.28 38.28 14.22
C PRO A 443 4.71 38.20 12.75
N PHE A 444 5.28 37.06 12.33
CA PHE A 444 5.73 36.87 10.94
C PHE A 444 4.58 36.76 9.94
N VAL A 445 3.42 36.22 10.34
CA VAL A 445 2.23 36.16 9.50
C VAL A 445 1.65 37.56 9.29
N ARG A 446 1.63 38.40 10.34
CA ARG A 446 1.18 39.80 10.23
C ARG A 446 2.05 40.62 9.27
N LYS A 447 3.35 40.33 9.24
CA LYS A 447 4.33 40.95 8.33
C LYS A 447 4.28 40.38 6.91
N SER A 448 3.60 39.25 6.68
CA SER A 448 3.52 38.57 5.38
C SER A 448 2.12 38.71 4.75
N PRO A 449 1.91 39.67 3.82
CA PRO A 449 0.65 39.81 3.08
C PRO A 449 0.12 38.52 2.44
N PRO A 450 0.93 37.66 1.79
CA PRO A 450 0.41 36.45 1.15
C PRO A 450 -0.14 35.44 2.16
N LEU A 451 0.53 35.24 3.31
CA LEU A 451 0.04 34.34 4.35
C LEU A 451 -1.25 34.86 5.00
N LYS A 452 -1.28 36.17 5.28
CA LYS A 452 -2.47 36.86 5.80
C LYS A 452 -3.67 36.68 4.86
N LYS A 453 -3.49 36.93 3.55
CA LYS A 453 -4.53 36.77 2.53
C LYS A 453 -5.07 35.33 2.48
N MET A 454 -4.19 34.34 2.47
CA MET A 454 -4.56 32.93 2.42
C MET A 454 -5.36 32.49 3.65
N LEU A 455 -4.96 32.91 4.86
CA LEU A 455 -5.69 32.62 6.09
C LEU A 455 -7.08 33.28 6.08
N LEU A 456 -7.16 34.56 5.73
CA LEU A 456 -8.44 35.30 5.72
C LEU A 456 -9.45 34.75 4.71
N ALA A 457 -8.96 34.18 3.61
CA ALA A 457 -9.77 33.49 2.61
C ALA A 457 -10.33 32.13 3.10
N HIS A 458 -9.83 31.60 4.22
CA HIS A 458 -10.27 30.31 4.73
C HIS A 458 -11.76 30.33 5.16
N PRO A 459 -12.59 29.34 4.77
CA PRO A 459 -14.01 29.29 5.12
C PRO A 459 -14.29 29.36 6.62
N ASN A 460 -13.49 28.64 7.42
CA ASN A 460 -13.64 28.55 8.88
C ASN A 460 -13.02 29.73 9.66
N MET A 461 -12.53 30.79 8.99
CA MET A 461 -11.92 31.92 9.68
C MET A 461 -12.97 32.72 10.47
N PRO A 462 -12.82 32.93 11.80
CA PRO A 462 -13.77 33.68 12.61
C PRO A 462 -14.01 35.12 12.12
N GLY A 463 -15.25 35.59 12.19
CA GLY A 463 -15.63 36.95 11.78
C GLY A 463 -14.90 38.04 12.57
N ASP A 464 -14.69 37.84 13.89
CA ASP A 464 -13.95 38.78 14.73
C ASP A 464 -12.49 38.93 14.29
N ALA A 465 -11.85 37.81 13.92
CA ALA A 465 -10.48 37.81 13.43
C ALA A 465 -10.36 38.57 12.10
N LYS A 466 -11.35 38.43 11.20
CA LYS A 466 -11.42 39.19 9.94
C LYS A 466 -11.59 40.70 10.17
N ARG A 467 -12.32 41.10 11.22
CA ARG A 467 -12.52 42.52 11.57
C ARG A 467 -11.32 43.16 12.27
N SER A 468 -10.48 42.37 12.94
CA SER A 468 -9.32 42.84 13.71
C SER A 468 -8.06 43.10 12.88
N VAL A 469 -8.13 42.88 11.57
CA VAL A 469 -7.01 42.83 10.62
C VAL A 469 -6.89 44.11 9.82
#